data_AF-A0A7Y2VR11-F1
#
_entry.id   AF-A0A7Y2VR11-F1
#
_cell.length_a   1.000
_cell.length_b   1.000
_cell.length_c   1.000
_cell.angle_alpha   90.00
_cell.angle_beta   90.00
_cell.angle_gamma   90.00
#
_symmetry.space_group_name_H-M   'P 1'
#
loop_
_entity.id
_entity.type
_entity.pdbx_description
1 polymer ?
#
loop_
_entity_poly.entity_id
_entity_poly.type
_entity_poly.pdbx_seq_one_letter_code
_entity_poly.pdbx_strand_id
1 'polypeptide(L)'
;MTQNRKYSLRGLALALMVTASAGLAPDSAAADQRFQKWIADFYQTAAQNGISKATYRKAFAGVTEPDPTVLEKATFQPEFTTKIWDYVDSRVNPYTAEIGRKMATKHASTLTAIERHFGVDKNIILAIWSMESNYGAVLTKDDRLHYV
;
A
#
# COMPACT_ATOMS: atom_id res chain seq x y z
N MET A 1 20.40 -83.12 3.97
CA MET A 1 21.08 -81.83 4.20
C MET A 1 20.80 -80.99 2.97
N THR A 2 19.99 -79.95 2.92
CA THR A 2 19.49 -78.96 3.90
C THR A 2 18.09 -78.51 3.43
N GLN A 3 17.19 -78.19 4.37
CA GLN A 3 15.75 -77.98 4.13
C GLN A 3 15.36 -76.60 3.57
N ASN A 4 14.29 -76.64 2.78
CA ASN A 4 13.21 -75.65 2.56
C ASN A 4 13.01 -74.60 3.66
N ARG A 5 12.59 -73.37 3.29
CA ARG A 5 11.16 -72.95 3.18
C ARG A 5 11.03 -71.42 3.05
N LYS A 6 10.13 -70.97 2.17
CA LYS A 6 9.64 -69.58 2.04
C LYS A 6 8.86 -69.16 3.28
N TYR A 7 8.98 -67.92 3.79
CA TYR A 7 7.87 -67.08 4.32
C TYR A 7 8.30 -65.61 4.55
N SER A 8 7.35 -64.70 4.32
CA SER A 8 7.37 -63.28 4.67
C SER A 8 7.25 -63.05 6.18
N LEU A 9 7.75 -61.89 6.69
CA LEU A 9 7.01 -60.91 7.52
C LEU A 9 7.98 -59.93 8.21
N ARG A 10 7.66 -58.63 8.04
CA ARG A 10 7.78 -57.50 8.98
C ARG A 10 8.83 -57.55 10.11
N GLY A 11 9.78 -56.60 10.03
CA GLY A 11 10.06 -55.62 11.10
C GLY A 11 11.26 -55.85 12.05
N LEU A 12 12.25 -54.95 12.01
CA LEU A 12 12.86 -54.17 13.12
C LEU A 12 14.08 -53.38 12.56
N ALA A 13 14.06 -52.04 12.56
CA ALA A 13 14.81 -51.12 13.46
C ALA A 13 16.34 -51.13 13.20
N LEU A 14 17.12 -50.04 13.16
CA LEU A 14 17.02 -48.65 13.60
C LEU A 14 18.26 -47.92 13.00
N ALA A 15 18.15 -46.71 12.46
CA ALA A 15 19.20 -45.67 12.56
C ALA A 15 18.77 -44.34 11.92
N LEU A 16 18.73 -43.32 12.78
CA LEU A 16 18.78 -41.87 12.55
C LEU A 16 19.31 -41.40 11.19
N MET A 17 18.59 -40.47 10.56
CA MET A 17 19.19 -39.19 10.15
C MET A 17 18.17 -38.06 10.23
N VAL A 18 18.37 -37.22 11.23
CA VAL A 18 17.87 -35.84 11.31
C VAL A 18 18.52 -35.07 10.15
N THR A 19 17.72 -34.50 9.24
CA THR A 19 18.17 -33.34 8.45
C THR A 19 17.01 -32.43 8.10
N ALA A 20 16.92 -31.35 8.88
CA ALA A 20 16.52 -30.00 8.49
C ALA A 20 15.21 -29.83 7.72
N SER A 21 14.11 -29.80 8.46
CA SER A 21 13.04 -28.85 8.15
C SER A 21 13.58 -27.43 8.41
N ALA A 22 14.37 -26.90 7.49
CA ALA A 22 14.69 -25.47 7.48
C ALA A 22 13.37 -24.74 7.23
N GLY A 23 12.82 -24.18 8.30
CA GLY A 23 11.60 -23.38 8.24
C GLY A 23 11.77 -22.28 7.20
N LEU A 24 10.84 -22.21 6.28
CA LEU A 24 10.56 -21.00 5.49
C LEU A 24 9.92 -19.96 6.43
N ALA A 25 10.65 -19.55 7.46
CA ALA A 25 10.35 -18.32 8.15
C ALA A 25 10.97 -17.20 7.30
N PRO A 26 10.21 -16.16 6.92
CA PRO A 26 10.80 -15.00 6.28
C PRO A 26 11.85 -14.43 7.24
N ASP A 27 13.10 -14.43 6.80
CA ASP A 27 14.21 -13.89 7.57
C ASP A 27 14.08 -12.36 7.60
N SER A 28 13.39 -11.86 8.63
CA SER A 28 13.11 -10.42 8.80
C SER A 28 14.41 -9.61 8.78
N ALA A 29 15.48 -10.15 9.37
CA ALA A 29 16.81 -9.55 9.35
C ALA A 29 17.35 -9.36 7.92
N ALA A 30 17.04 -10.27 6.99
CA ALA A 30 17.43 -10.14 5.59
C ALA A 30 16.55 -9.14 4.83
N ALA A 31 15.30 -8.94 5.22
CA ALA A 31 14.41 -7.93 4.63
C ALA A 31 14.84 -6.51 5.02
N ASP A 32 15.21 -6.31 6.28
CA ASP A 32 15.71 -5.02 6.79
C ASP A 32 17.02 -4.63 6.08
N GLN A 33 17.94 -5.58 5.88
CA GLN A 33 19.18 -5.34 5.12
C GLN A 33 18.92 -4.97 3.66
N ARG A 34 17.95 -5.59 2.99
CA ARG A 34 17.57 -5.24 1.61
C ARG A 34 16.99 -3.83 1.52
N PHE A 35 16.17 -3.44 2.49
CA PHE A 35 15.59 -2.11 2.51
C PHE A 35 16.63 -1.02 2.80
N GLN A 36 17.54 -1.25 3.76
CA GLN A 36 18.66 -0.34 4.01
C GLN A 36 19.58 -0.20 2.79
N LYS A 37 19.83 -1.30 2.08
CA LYS A 37 20.54 -1.26 0.80
C LYS A 37 19.78 -0.43 -0.24
N TRP A 38 18.46 -0.59 -0.33
CA TRP A 38 17.64 0.21 -1.24
C TRP A 38 17.72 1.71 -0.91
N ILE A 39 17.68 2.10 0.38
CA ILE A 39 17.88 3.50 0.79
C ILE A 39 19.27 3.99 0.33
N ALA A 40 20.32 3.21 0.55
CA ALA A 40 21.66 3.62 0.12
C ALA A 40 21.76 3.80 -1.41
N ASP A 41 21.22 2.86 -2.18
CA ASP A 41 21.30 2.85 -3.63
C ASP A 41 20.39 3.92 -4.27
N PHE A 42 19.21 4.18 -3.70
CA PHE A 42 18.23 5.14 -4.23
C PHE A 42 18.72 6.60 -4.18
N TYR A 43 19.73 6.91 -3.36
CA TYR A 43 20.34 8.24 -3.36
C TYR A 43 20.84 8.65 -4.75
N GLN A 44 21.33 7.71 -5.58
CA GLN A 44 21.76 8.03 -6.94
C GLN A 44 20.62 8.61 -7.77
N THR A 45 19.44 7.98 -7.73
CA THR A 45 18.23 8.48 -8.39
C THR A 45 17.81 9.83 -7.84
N ALA A 46 17.82 10.01 -6.52
CA ALA A 46 17.46 11.27 -5.89
C ALA A 46 18.41 12.42 -6.29
N ALA A 47 19.71 12.16 -6.31
CA ALA A 47 20.73 13.13 -6.70
C ALA A 47 20.60 13.56 -8.16
N GLN A 48 20.28 12.63 -9.08
CA GLN A 48 20.00 12.94 -10.48
C GLN A 48 18.79 13.85 -10.66
N ASN A 49 17.86 13.85 -9.69
CA ASN A 49 16.68 14.72 -9.66
C ASN A 49 16.89 15.98 -8.79
N GLY A 50 18.14 16.33 -8.48
CA GLY A 50 18.49 17.58 -7.79
C GLY A 50 18.35 17.54 -6.26
N ILE A 51 18.13 16.38 -5.65
CA ILE A 51 18.03 16.26 -4.19
C ILE A 51 19.43 16.28 -3.56
N SER A 52 19.66 17.25 -2.67
CA SER A 52 20.91 17.33 -1.92
C SER A 52 21.08 16.13 -0.98
N LYS A 53 22.33 15.72 -0.74
CA LYS A 53 22.63 14.65 0.23
C LYS A 53 22.12 14.98 1.63
N ALA A 54 22.14 16.25 2.02
CA ALA A 54 21.63 16.69 3.32
C ALA A 54 20.11 16.50 3.43
N THR A 55 19.35 16.89 2.40
CA THR A 55 17.90 16.66 2.32
C THR A 55 17.58 15.17 2.36
N TYR A 56 18.30 14.36 1.57
CA TYR A 56 18.11 12.91 1.53
C TYR A 56 18.34 12.25 2.90
N ARG A 57 19.47 12.56 3.55
CA ARG A 57 19.79 12.04 4.88
C ARG A 57 18.77 12.47 5.93
N LYS A 58 18.25 13.70 5.83
CA LYS A 58 17.21 14.19 6.73
C LYS A 58 15.89 13.44 6.51
N ALA A 59 15.51 13.17 5.26
CA ALA A 59 14.28 12.47 4.93
C ALA A 59 14.29 11.00 5.41
N PHE A 60 15.43 10.32 5.35
CA PHE A 60 15.59 8.93 5.79
C PHE A 60 16.15 8.79 7.21
N ALA A 61 16.25 9.88 7.99
CA ALA A 61 16.75 9.82 9.35
C ALA A 61 15.80 8.98 10.23
N GLY A 62 16.32 7.88 10.80
CA GLY A 62 15.54 6.99 11.65
C GLY A 62 14.67 5.97 10.91
N VAL A 63 14.75 5.90 9.57
CA VAL A 63 14.00 4.93 8.76
C VAL A 63 14.85 3.67 8.58
N THR A 64 14.54 2.63 9.35
CA THR A 64 15.31 1.35 9.37
C THR A 64 14.64 0.22 8.59
N GLU A 65 13.32 0.21 8.55
CA GLU A 65 12.51 -0.85 7.94
C GLU A 65 11.35 -0.25 7.11
N PRO A 66 10.77 -1.01 6.17
CA PRO A 66 9.52 -0.63 5.51
C PRO A 66 8.39 -0.53 6.53
N ASP A 67 7.45 0.40 6.31
CA ASP A 67 6.22 0.46 7.10
C ASP A 67 5.33 -0.77 6.77
N PRO A 68 5.10 -1.68 7.74
CA PRO A 68 4.32 -2.90 7.49
C PRO A 68 2.86 -2.60 7.13
N THR A 69 2.29 -1.49 7.63
CA THR A 69 0.92 -1.08 7.30
C THR A 69 0.81 -0.61 5.85
N VAL A 70 1.85 0.06 5.32
CA VAL A 70 1.90 0.43 3.89
C VAL A 70 1.95 -0.82 3.02
N LEU A 71 2.78 -1.81 3.39
CA LEU A 71 2.87 -3.08 2.65
C LEU A 71 1.54 -3.85 2.67
N GLU A 72 0.87 -3.92 3.81
CA GLU A 72 -0.45 -4.54 3.94
C GLU A 72 -1.47 -3.88 3.00
N LYS A 73 -1.60 -2.56 3.05
CA LYS A 73 -2.55 -1.81 2.22
C LYS A 73 -2.23 -1.88 0.73
N ALA A 74 -0.95 -1.90 0.36
CA ALA A 74 -0.56 -2.08 -1.05
C ALA A 74 -1.05 -3.42 -1.63
N THR A 75 -1.16 -4.46 -0.79
CA THR A 75 -1.66 -5.78 -1.19
C THR A 75 -3.18 -5.94 -1.11
N PHE A 76 -3.89 -5.03 -0.43
CA PHE A 76 -5.33 -5.12 -0.20
C PHE A 76 -6.07 -3.87 -0.66
N GLN A 77 -6.73 -3.96 -1.83
CA GLN A 77 -7.48 -2.86 -2.45
C GLN A 77 -8.99 -3.16 -2.45
N PRO A 78 -9.73 -2.72 -1.40
CA PRO A 78 -11.12 -3.09 -1.18
C PRO A 78 -12.09 -2.56 -2.25
N GLU A 79 -11.69 -1.53 -3.02
CA GLU A 79 -12.46 -0.98 -4.13
C GLU A 79 -12.78 -2.03 -5.21
N PHE A 80 -11.92 -3.03 -5.39
CA PHE A 80 -12.17 -4.14 -6.33
C PHE A 80 -13.04 -5.25 -5.76
N THR A 81 -13.33 -5.21 -4.46
CA THR A 81 -14.12 -6.25 -3.76
C THR A 81 -15.52 -5.78 -3.39
N THR A 82 -15.78 -4.47 -3.47
CA THR A 82 -17.07 -3.86 -3.13
C THR A 82 -18.05 -3.97 -4.30
N LYS A 83 -19.33 -4.24 -4.02
CA LYS A 83 -20.36 -4.21 -5.07
C LYS A 83 -20.50 -2.79 -5.60
N ILE A 84 -20.66 -2.65 -6.91
CA ILE A 84 -20.74 -1.33 -7.56
C ILE A 84 -21.81 -0.41 -6.94
N TRP A 85 -22.96 -0.98 -6.55
CA TRP A 85 -24.06 -0.22 -5.93
C TRP A 85 -23.67 0.36 -4.57
N ASP A 86 -23.04 -0.46 -3.71
CA ASP A 86 -22.56 -0.02 -2.39
C ASP A 86 -21.50 1.08 -2.54
N TYR A 87 -20.63 0.96 -3.56
CA TYR A 87 -19.64 1.99 -3.87
C TYR A 87 -20.31 3.31 -4.26
N VAL A 88 -21.26 3.28 -5.21
CA VAL A 88 -21.95 4.49 -5.67
C VAL A 88 -22.73 5.15 -4.54
N ASP A 89 -23.49 4.39 -3.76
CA ASP A 89 -24.29 4.94 -2.64
C ASP A 89 -23.41 5.60 -1.57
N SER A 90 -22.22 5.05 -1.33
CA SER A 90 -21.25 5.65 -0.39
C SER A 90 -20.67 6.98 -0.89
N ARG A 91 -20.60 7.19 -2.21
CA ARG A 91 -19.94 8.36 -2.83
C ARG A 91 -20.91 9.40 -3.37
N VAL A 92 -22.11 9.01 -3.76
CA VAL A 92 -23.15 9.86 -4.34
C VAL A 92 -24.38 9.81 -3.45
N ASN A 93 -24.45 10.73 -2.51
CA ASN A 93 -25.53 10.79 -1.53
C ASN A 93 -25.89 12.25 -1.19
N PRO A 94 -27.00 12.51 -0.50
CA PRO A 94 -27.44 13.87 -0.20
C PRO A 94 -26.39 14.71 0.54
N TYR A 95 -25.61 14.08 1.43
CA TYR A 95 -24.55 14.75 2.19
C TYR A 95 -23.42 15.26 1.28
N THR A 96 -22.86 14.39 0.43
CA THR A 96 -21.79 14.76 -0.51
C THR A 96 -22.26 15.81 -1.53
N ALA A 97 -23.51 15.70 -2.00
CA ALA A 97 -24.11 16.69 -2.89
C ALA A 97 -24.29 18.07 -2.22
N GLU A 98 -24.71 18.10 -0.95
CA GLU A 98 -24.84 19.35 -0.19
C GLU A 98 -23.49 20.05 -0.02
N ILE A 99 -22.45 19.30 0.36
CA ILE A 99 -21.09 19.86 0.48
C ILE A 99 -20.59 20.34 -0.88
N GLY A 100 -20.83 19.59 -1.96
CA GLY A 100 -20.45 20.00 -3.31
C GLY A 100 -21.05 21.33 -3.73
N ARG A 101 -22.34 21.56 -3.43
CA ARG A 101 -22.97 22.87 -3.68
C ARG A 101 -22.34 23.98 -2.85
N LYS A 102 -22.02 23.73 -1.58
CA LYS A 102 -21.32 24.71 -0.73
C LYS A 102 -19.95 25.07 -1.30
N MET A 103 -19.19 24.07 -1.76
CA MET A 103 -17.87 24.28 -2.36
C MET A 103 -17.94 24.97 -3.72
N ALA A 104 -18.96 24.67 -4.53
CA ALA A 104 -19.23 25.36 -5.78
C ALA A 104 -19.43 26.86 -5.57
N THR A 105 -20.22 27.24 -4.57
CA THR A 105 -20.44 28.65 -4.22
C THR A 105 -19.18 29.28 -3.64
N LYS A 106 -18.50 28.61 -2.70
CA LYS A 106 -17.30 29.11 -2.04
C LYS A 106 -16.15 29.37 -3.02
N HIS A 107 -15.99 28.52 -4.02
CA HIS A 107 -14.87 28.57 -4.98
C HIS A 107 -15.31 28.98 -6.40
N ALA A 108 -16.46 29.64 -6.55
CA ALA A 108 -17.07 29.94 -7.85
C ALA A 108 -16.14 30.67 -8.83
N SER A 109 -15.41 31.68 -8.34
CA SER A 109 -14.47 32.46 -9.17
C SER A 109 -13.30 31.60 -9.65
N THR A 110 -12.68 30.84 -8.75
CA THR A 110 -11.58 29.92 -9.06
C THR A 110 -12.02 28.83 -10.04
N LEU A 111 -13.17 28.20 -9.78
CA LEU A 111 -13.72 27.17 -10.65
C LEU A 111 -14.00 27.71 -12.06
N THR A 112 -14.56 28.90 -12.18
CA THR A 112 -14.79 29.56 -13.47
C THR A 112 -13.47 29.87 -14.19
N ALA A 113 -12.44 30.29 -13.46
CA ALA A 113 -11.13 30.56 -14.04
C ALA A 113 -10.45 29.27 -14.55
N ILE A 114 -10.53 28.17 -13.78
CA ILE A 114 -10.00 26.85 -14.17
C ILE A 114 -10.75 26.33 -15.39
N GLU A 115 -12.08 26.38 -15.38
CA GLU A 115 -12.93 25.96 -16.50
C GLU A 115 -12.58 26.74 -17.78
N ARG A 116 -12.39 28.06 -17.68
CA ARG A 116 -11.98 28.89 -18.81
C ARG A 116 -10.58 28.55 -19.33
N HIS A 117 -9.64 28.26 -18.43
CA HIS A 117 -8.25 28.05 -18.81
C HIS A 117 -8.01 26.64 -19.38
N PHE A 118 -8.60 25.63 -18.76
CA PHE A 118 -8.36 24.22 -19.09
C PHE A 118 -9.49 23.57 -19.90
N GLY A 119 -10.66 24.21 -20.02
CA GLY A 119 -11.82 23.67 -20.75
C GLY A 119 -12.52 22.50 -20.04
N VAL A 120 -12.26 22.29 -18.74
CA VAL A 120 -12.88 21.23 -17.94
C VAL A 120 -14.05 21.81 -17.16
N ASP A 121 -15.23 21.18 -17.30
CA ASP A 121 -16.44 21.59 -16.57
C ASP A 121 -16.19 21.60 -15.06
N LYS A 122 -16.55 22.69 -14.39
CA LYS A 122 -16.34 22.86 -12.94
C LYS A 122 -17.00 21.78 -12.07
N ASN A 123 -18.10 21.20 -12.52
CA ASN A 123 -18.78 20.12 -11.81
C ASN A 123 -17.96 18.83 -11.85
N ILE A 124 -17.20 18.58 -12.92
CA ILE A 124 -16.25 17.46 -12.99
C ILE A 124 -15.14 17.66 -11.96
N ILE A 125 -14.59 18.87 -11.88
CA ILE A 125 -13.56 19.23 -10.89
C ILE A 125 -14.09 19.02 -9.46
N LEU A 126 -15.31 19.48 -9.18
CA LEU A 126 -15.96 19.29 -7.88
C LEU A 126 -16.18 17.81 -7.56
N ALA A 127 -16.63 17.01 -8.53
CA ALA A 127 -16.85 15.58 -8.34
C ALA A 127 -15.56 14.83 -7.97
N ILE A 128 -14.46 15.09 -8.69
CA ILE A 128 -13.14 14.52 -8.38
C ILE A 128 -12.71 14.95 -6.97
N TRP A 129 -12.78 16.25 -6.67
CA TRP A 129 -12.34 16.76 -5.36
C TRP A 129 -13.15 16.17 -4.18
N SER A 130 -14.44 15.91 -4.39
CA SER A 130 -15.31 15.18 -3.47
C SER A 130 -14.78 13.76 -3.22
N MET A 131 -14.55 12.99 -4.29
CA MET A 131 -14.18 11.58 -4.20
C MET A 131 -12.81 11.37 -3.57
N GLU A 132 -11.84 12.21 -3.92
CA GLU A 132 -10.45 12.06 -3.50
C GLU A 132 -10.20 12.46 -2.04
N SER A 133 -10.89 13.50 -1.55
CA SER A 133 -10.50 14.11 -0.27
C SER A 133 -11.63 14.65 0.58
N ASN A 134 -12.89 14.47 0.13
CA ASN A 134 -14.04 15.19 0.68
C ASN A 134 -13.75 16.69 0.80
N TYR A 135 -13.31 17.29 -0.31
CA TYR A 135 -12.96 18.71 -0.40
C TYR A 135 -11.83 19.14 0.57
N GLY A 136 -10.87 18.26 0.82
CA GLY A 136 -9.73 18.47 1.71
C GLY A 136 -9.96 18.05 3.17
N ALA A 137 -11.18 17.68 3.57
CA ALA A 137 -11.49 17.30 4.95
C ALA A 137 -10.74 16.04 5.44
N VAL A 138 -10.34 15.15 4.53
CA VAL A 138 -9.51 13.98 4.87
C VAL A 138 -8.09 14.38 5.28
N LEU A 139 -7.57 15.47 4.75
CA LEU A 139 -6.18 15.90 4.95
C LEU A 139 -5.97 16.67 6.26
N THR A 140 -7.04 17.06 6.96
CA THR A 140 -6.95 17.76 8.25
C THR A 140 -6.77 16.81 9.44
N LYS A 141 -6.62 15.51 9.17
CA LYS A 141 -6.47 14.47 10.19
C LYS A 141 -5.06 13.88 10.07
N ASP A 142 -4.20 14.26 11.00
CA ASP A 142 -2.77 13.89 10.99
C ASP A 142 -2.54 12.37 11.04
N ASP A 143 -3.45 11.64 11.68
CA ASP A 143 -3.44 10.17 11.75
C ASP A 143 -3.81 9.49 10.42
N ARG A 144 -4.47 10.19 9.50
CA ARG A 144 -4.95 9.64 8.21
C ARG A 144 -3.96 9.75 7.07
N LEU A 145 -2.83 10.43 7.23
CA LEU A 145 -1.74 10.39 6.24
C LEU A 145 -1.13 8.99 6.09
N HIS A 146 -1.32 8.11 7.09
CA HIS A 146 -1.00 6.68 7.00
C HIS A 146 -2.08 5.85 6.29
N TYR A 147 -3.18 6.47 5.84
CA TYR A 147 -4.38 5.82 5.29
C TYR A 147 -4.81 6.34 3.92
N VAL A 148 -3.95 7.10 3.23
CA VAL A 148 -4.08 7.38 1.80
C VAL A 148 -3.22 6.39 1.02
#